data_AF-A0A8T4MME7-F1
#
_entry.id   AF-A0A8T4MME7-F1
#
_cell.length_a   1.000
_cell.length_b   1.000
_cell.length_c   1.000
_cell.angle_alpha   90.00
_cell.angle_beta   90.00
_cell.angle_gamma   90.00
#
_symmetry.space_group_name_H-M   'P 1'
#
loop_
_entity.id
_entity.type
_entity.pdbx_description
1 polymer ?
#
loop_
_entity_poly.entity_id
_entity_poly.type
_entity_poly.pdbx_seq_one_letter_code
_entity_poly.pdbx_strand_id
1 'polypeptide(L)'
;MKREKIMAKRNLTIIVIVLLLILLVVAIVYIIYDKYTIFKQQREFSAFQQGAQAGYEQAIIQVAQQASTCNQVPLRLGNQTMNIIWVDCLQALAQQQTQ
;
A
#
# COMPACT_ATOMS: atom_id res chain seq x y z
N MET A 1 57.74 10.83 -35.99
CA MET A 1 56.57 9.96 -35.71
C MET A 1 56.34 9.56 -34.24
N LYS A 2 57.21 9.85 -33.26
CA LYS A 2 56.97 9.45 -31.84
C LYS A 2 56.19 10.49 -31.01
N ARG A 3 56.14 11.75 -31.46
CA ARG A 3 55.50 12.86 -30.72
C ARG A 3 53.99 12.99 -30.97
N GLU A 4 53.47 12.51 -32.11
CA GLU A 4 52.04 12.60 -32.43
C GLU A 4 51.17 11.65 -31.58
N LYS A 5 51.68 10.45 -31.26
CA LYS A 5 50.95 9.48 -30.42
C LYS A 5 50.73 9.95 -28.98
N ILE A 6 51.51 10.93 -28.51
CA ILE A 6 51.44 11.44 -27.13
C ILE A 6 50.33 12.49 -26.99
N MET A 7 50.08 13.29 -28.03
CA MET A 7 49.01 14.30 -27.99
C MET A 7 47.61 13.67 -28.15
N ALA A 8 47.47 12.65 -29.01
CA ALA A 8 46.20 11.91 -29.15
C ALA A 8 45.78 11.21 -27.85
N LYS A 9 46.75 10.68 -27.09
CA LYS A 9 46.48 9.97 -25.82
C LYS A 9 45.92 10.91 -24.74
N ARG A 10 46.37 12.17 -24.68
CA ARG A 10 45.96 13.14 -23.66
C ARG A 10 44.52 13.62 -23.86
N ASN A 11 44.11 13.84 -25.11
CA ASN A 11 42.74 14.25 -25.46
C ASN A 11 41.74 13.08 -25.28
N LEU A 12 42.16 11.85 -25.59
CA LEU A 12 41.34 10.66 -25.31
C LEU A 12 41.09 10.49 -23.81
N THR A 13 42.11 10.69 -22.96
CA THR A 13 41.95 10.62 -21.51
C THR A 13 40.97 11.66 -21.00
N ILE A 14 41.01 12.90 -21.51
CA ILE A 14 40.06 13.95 -21.14
C ILE A 14 38.62 13.57 -21.56
N ILE A 15 38.43 13.07 -22.78
CA ILE A 15 37.11 12.62 -23.26
C ILE A 15 36.54 11.50 -22.38
N VAL A 16 37.38 10.52 -22.02
CA VAL A 16 36.96 9.41 -21.14
C VAL A 16 36.58 9.92 -19.75
N ILE A 17 37.34 10.86 -19.18
CA ILE A 17 37.02 11.45 -17.87
C ILE A 17 35.69 12.20 -17.90
N VAL A 18 35.44 13.00 -18.95
CA VAL A 18 34.18 13.74 -19.11
C VAL A 18 33.00 12.79 -19.26
N LEU A 19 33.17 11.72 -20.04
CA LEU A 19 32.13 10.69 -20.22
C LEU A 19 31.82 9.96 -18.90
N LEU A 20 32.84 9.68 -18.10
CA LEU A 20 32.70 9.04 -16.79
C LEU A 20 31.97 9.96 -15.79
N LEU A 21 32.24 11.26 -15.82
CA LEU A 21 31.52 12.25 -15.01
C LEU A 21 30.04 12.36 -15.40
N ILE A 22 29.73 12.36 -16.69
CA ILE A 22 28.33 12.39 -17.18
C ILE A 22 27.59 11.13 -16.69
N LEU A 23 28.21 9.96 -16.84
CA LEU A 23 27.62 8.70 -16.40
C LEU A 23 27.36 8.67 -14.89
N LEU A 24 28.28 9.25 -14.10
CA LEU A 24 28.13 9.38 -12.66
C LEU A 24 26.94 10.27 -12.28
N VAL A 25 26.76 11.41 -12.96
CA VAL A 25 25.61 12.30 -12.73
C VAL A 25 24.29 11.59 -13.06
N VAL A 26 24.23 10.87 -14.18
CA VAL A 26 23.03 10.10 -14.57
C VAL A 26 22.70 9.03 -13.52
N ALA A 27 23.70 8.32 -12.99
CA ALA A 27 23.50 7.31 -11.95
C ALA A 27 22.94 7.91 -10.65
N ILE A 28 23.46 9.07 -10.22
CA ILE A 28 22.96 9.76 -9.02
C ILE A 28 21.50 10.18 -9.21
N VAL A 29 21.17 10.78 -10.34
CA VAL A 29 19.79 11.20 -10.65
C VAL A 29 18.86 9.99 -10.65
N TYR A 30 19.25 8.88 -11.28
CA TYR A 30 18.45 7.65 -11.30
C TYR A 30 18.16 7.11 -9.89
N ILE A 31 19.16 7.04 -9.02
CA ILE A 31 18.99 6.55 -7.63
C ILE A 31 18.02 7.44 -6.85
N ILE A 32 18.07 8.76 -7.03
CA ILE A 32 17.16 9.69 -6.36
C ILE A 32 15.72 9.47 -6.85
N TYR A 33 15.51 9.34 -8.16
CA TYR A 33 14.18 9.07 -8.72
C TYR A 33 13.60 7.75 -8.21
N ASP A 34 14.39 6.68 -8.23
CA ASP A 34 13.97 5.35 -7.77
C ASP A 34 13.61 5.34 -6.26
N LYS A 35 14.42 5.98 -5.42
CA LYS A 35 14.10 6.12 -4.00
C LYS A 35 12.83 6.94 -3.77
N TYR A 36 12.60 7.98 -4.55
CA TYR A 36 11.44 8.86 -4.39
C TYR A 36 10.13 8.17 -4.79
N THR A 37 10.15 7.42 -5.90
CA THR A 37 8.96 6.67 -6.37
C THR A 37 8.58 5.58 -5.39
N ILE A 38 9.55 4.80 -4.88
CA ILE A 38 9.32 3.75 -3.88
C ILE A 38 8.74 4.34 -2.59
N PHE A 39 9.29 5.46 -2.11
CA PHE A 39 8.82 6.09 -0.86
C PHE A 39 7.40 6.63 -0.99
N LYS A 40 7.07 7.24 -2.14
CA LYS A 40 5.70 7.71 -2.43
C LYS A 40 4.72 6.55 -2.49
N GLN A 41 5.09 5.47 -3.17
CA GLN A 41 4.24 4.29 -3.33
C GLN A 41 4.00 3.58 -1.99
N GLN A 42 5.02 3.45 -1.14
CA GLN A 42 4.84 2.92 0.22
C GLN A 42 3.92 3.79 1.07
N ARG A 43 4.05 5.12 1.00
CA ARG A 43 3.18 6.03 1.75
C ARG A 43 1.73 5.91 1.33
N GLU A 44 1.43 5.95 0.04
CA GLU A 44 0.05 5.84 -0.46
C GLU A 44 -0.57 4.48 -0.11
N PHE A 45 0.20 3.40 -0.23
CA PHE A 45 -0.27 2.06 0.15
C PHE A 45 -0.53 1.94 1.66
N SER A 46 0.35 2.51 2.49
CA SER A 46 0.16 2.53 3.95
C SER A 46 -1.06 3.35 4.38
N ALA A 47 -1.28 4.51 3.75
CA ALA A 47 -2.46 5.35 4.02
C ALA A 47 -3.75 4.65 3.59
N PHE A 48 -3.74 3.96 2.44
CA PHE A 48 -4.87 3.15 2.00
C PHE A 48 -5.16 2.00 2.96
N GLN A 49 -4.13 1.26 3.42
CA GLN A 49 -4.31 0.18 4.39
C GLN A 49 -4.86 0.70 5.72
N GLN A 50 -4.34 1.83 6.22
CA GLN A 50 -4.83 2.45 7.46
C GLN A 50 -6.29 2.90 7.32
N GLY A 51 -6.65 3.53 6.20
CA GLY A 51 -8.02 3.94 5.91
C GLY A 51 -8.97 2.75 5.75
N ALA A 52 -8.53 1.68 5.08
CA ALA A 52 -9.30 0.46 4.95
C ALA A 52 -9.54 -0.20 6.32
N GLN A 53 -8.49 -0.39 7.13
CA GLN A 53 -8.63 -0.94 8.49
C GLN A 53 -9.58 -0.12 9.36
N ALA A 54 -9.43 1.21 9.37
CA ALA A 54 -10.32 2.09 10.12
C ALA A 54 -11.78 1.98 9.63
N GLY A 55 -12.01 1.87 8.32
CA GLY A 55 -13.35 1.69 7.74
C GLY A 55 -13.97 0.34 8.12
N TYR A 56 -13.20 -0.75 8.08
CA TYR A 56 -13.66 -2.07 8.51
C TYR A 56 -14.00 -2.09 9.99
N GLU A 57 -13.15 -1.51 10.85
CA GLU A 57 -13.38 -1.45 12.28
C GLU A 57 -14.66 -0.66 12.61
N GLN A 58 -14.87 0.49 11.97
CA GLN A 58 -16.10 1.28 12.13
C GLN A 58 -17.35 0.53 11.67
N ALA A 59 -17.29 -0.17 10.53
CA ALA A 59 -18.41 -0.96 10.02
C ALA A 59 -18.76 -2.12 10.95
N ILE A 60 -17.75 -2.83 11.46
CA ILE A 60 -17.95 -3.93 12.42
C ILE A 60 -18.56 -3.38 13.71
N ILE A 61 -18.06 -2.25 14.24
CA ILE A 61 -18.62 -1.63 15.45
C ILE A 61 -20.09 -1.26 15.26
N GLN A 62 -20.46 -0.66 14.13
CA GLN A 62 -21.86 -0.30 13.84
C GLN A 62 -22.76 -1.54 13.73
N VAL A 63 -22.31 -2.57 13.01
CA VAL A 63 -23.05 -3.83 12.91
C VAL A 63 -23.17 -4.50 14.27
N ALA A 64 -22.11 -4.48 15.08
CA ALA A 64 -22.12 -5.03 16.44
C ALA A 64 -23.11 -4.29 17.35
N GLN A 65 -23.13 -2.95 17.32
CA GLN A 65 -24.07 -2.13 18.08
C GLN A 65 -25.52 -2.33 17.63
N GLN A 66 -25.76 -2.48 16.33
CA GLN A 66 -27.11 -2.69 15.83
C GLN A 66 -27.60 -4.11 16.14
N ALA A 67 -26.73 -5.11 16.00
CA ALA A 67 -27.08 -6.48 16.30
C ALA A 67 -27.19 -6.72 17.83
N SER A 68 -26.53 -5.93 18.70
CA SER A 68 -26.64 -6.05 20.16
C SER A 68 -28.01 -5.64 20.69
N THR A 69 -28.80 -4.93 19.87
CA THR A 69 -30.23 -4.67 20.14
C THR A 69 -31.14 -5.87 19.83
N CYS A 70 -30.56 -7.05 19.60
CA CYS A 70 -31.24 -8.28 19.19
C CYS A 70 -32.08 -8.17 17.91
N ASN A 71 -31.84 -7.15 17.10
CA ASN A 71 -32.46 -6.97 15.80
C ASN A 71 -31.59 -7.63 14.71
N GLN A 72 -32.24 -8.28 13.75
CA GLN A 72 -31.55 -8.86 12.60
C GLN A 72 -30.98 -7.74 11.72
N VAL A 73 -29.67 -7.74 11.53
CA VAL A 73 -28.97 -6.80 10.65
C VAL A 73 -28.71 -7.47 9.30
N PRO A 74 -29.39 -7.06 8.21
CA PRO A 74 -29.16 -7.64 6.89
C PRO A 74 -27.86 -7.12 6.31
N LEU A 75 -26.83 -7.97 6.24
CA LEU A 75 -25.62 -7.69 5.49
C LEU A 75 -25.79 -8.11 4.03
N ARG A 76 -25.53 -7.17 3.11
CA ARG A 76 -25.50 -7.44 1.68
C ARG A 76 -24.07 -7.71 1.23
N LEU A 77 -23.78 -8.95 0.88
CA LEU A 77 -22.53 -9.35 0.25
C LEU A 77 -22.81 -9.72 -1.21
N GLY A 78 -22.56 -8.78 -2.13
CA GLY A 78 -22.83 -8.97 -3.55
C GLY A 78 -24.32 -9.17 -3.85
N ASN A 79 -24.69 -10.37 -4.31
CA ASN A 79 -26.08 -10.75 -4.64
C ASN A 79 -26.78 -11.59 -3.55
N GLN A 80 -26.15 -11.78 -2.40
CA GLN A 80 -26.72 -12.50 -1.28
C GLN A 80 -26.90 -11.55 -0.10
N THR A 81 -28.08 -11.62 0.53
CA THR A 81 -28.36 -10.88 1.77
C THR A 81 -28.39 -11.90 2.91
N MET A 82 -27.52 -11.73 3.90
CA MET A 82 -27.42 -12.59 5.07
C MET A 82 -27.83 -11.80 6.30
N ASN A 83 -28.76 -12.33 7.09
CA ASN A 83 -29.20 -11.70 8.33
C ASN A 83 -28.30 -12.15 9.48
N ILE A 84 -27.68 -11.19 10.15
CA ILE A 84 -26.83 -11.44 11.31
C ILE A 84 -27.59 -11.04 12.57
N ILE A 85 -27.48 -11.87 13.60
CA ILE A 85 -28.02 -11.62 14.95
C ILE A 85 -26.93 -12.00 15.96
N TRP A 86 -26.89 -11.32 17.11
CA TRP A 86 -25.96 -11.70 18.17
C TRP A 86 -26.29 -13.08 18.74
N VAL A 87 -25.24 -13.85 19.04
CA VAL A 87 -25.36 -15.21 19.59
C VAL A 87 -26.07 -15.19 20.94
N ASP A 88 -25.84 -14.16 21.76
CA ASP A 88 -26.51 -14.00 23.06
C ASP A 88 -28.04 -13.86 22.90
N CYS A 89 -28.50 -13.23 21.81
CA CYS A 89 -29.93 -13.10 21.50
C CYS A 89 -30.54 -14.42 21.01
N LEU A 90 -29.77 -15.25 20.31
CA LEU A 90 -30.21 -16.61 19.92
C LEU A 90 -30.41 -17.49 21.16
N GLN A 91 -29.56 -17.34 22.17
CA GLN A 91 -29.65 -18.11 23.42
C GLN A 91 -30.89 -17.71 24.24
N ALA A 92 -31.25 -16.42 24.28
CA ALA A 92 -32.48 -15.95 24.92
C ALA A 92 -33.76 -16.44 24.21
N LEU A 93 -33.76 -16.49 22.88
CA LEU A 93 -34.89 -17.01 22.09
C LEU A 93 -35.04 -18.54 22.23
N ALA A 94 -33.94 -19.28 22.28
CA ALA A 94 -33.95 -20.73 22.51
C ALA A 94 -34.51 -21.09 23.91
N GLN A 95 -34.27 -20.26 24.92
CA GLN A 95 -34.84 -20.41 26.26
C GLN A 95 -36.33 -20.06 26.33
N GLN A 96 -36.84 -19.20 25.44
CA GLN A 96 -38.27 -18.88 25.37
C GLN A 96 -39.12 -19.94 24.64
N GLN A 97 -38.52 -20.80 23.80
CA GLN A 97 -39.24 -21.88 23.12
C GLN A 97 -39.37 -23.18 23.94
N THR A 98 -38.89 -23.21 25.18
CA THR A 98 -38.98 -24.38 26.09
C THR A 98 -39.94 -24.20 27.28
N GLN A 99 -40.80 -23.17 27.27
CA GLN A 99 -41.97 -23.07 28.16
C GLN A 99 -43.28 -23.35 27.40
#